data_AF-A0A7C1XFF0-F1
#
_entry.id   AF-A0A7C1XFF0-F1
#
_cell.length_a   1.000
_cell.length_b   1.000
_cell.length_c   1.000
_cell.angle_alpha   90.00
_cell.angle_beta   90.00
_cell.angle_gamma   90.00
#
_symmetry.space_group_name_H-M   'P 1'
#
loop_
_entity.id
_entity.type
_entity.pdbx_description
1 polymer ?
#
loop_
_entity_poly.entity_id
_entity_poly.type
_entity_poly.pdbx_seq_one_letter_code
_entity_poly.pdbx_strand_id
1 'polypeptide(L)'
;MILVLLAVAYIAGSIPFGLVIARARGVDLRRSGSGNIGATNVLRTMGKKEAVFTLAGDIMKGAFAVALVKVSGYGDPYAGIAGLLAVLGHDYPVFMRFRGGKGVATSIGVLLVYAPYVGLLTVLIWLAAVFASRYSSLGALTAFTFLPLNMLLLEEG
;
A
#
# COMPACT_ATOMS: atom_id res chain seq x y z
N MET A 1 -6.62 -7.82 -23.46
CA MET A 1 -6.52 -8.47 -22.12
C MET A 1 -5.78 -7.58 -21.12
N ILE A 2 -4.58 -7.08 -21.42
CA ILE A 2 -3.81 -6.23 -20.47
C ILE A 2 -4.59 -5.04 -19.88
N LEU A 3 -5.34 -4.28 -20.68
CA LEU A 3 -6.13 -3.14 -20.18
C LEU A 3 -7.16 -3.55 -19.11
N VAL A 4 -7.74 -4.75 -19.24
CA VAL A 4 -8.67 -5.29 -18.24
C VAL A 4 -7.93 -5.59 -16.95
N LEU A 5 -6.75 -6.19 -17.00
CA LEU A 5 -5.93 -6.47 -15.81
C LEU A 5 -5.50 -5.18 -15.10
N LEU A 6 -5.14 -4.14 -15.87
CA LEU A 6 -4.80 -2.83 -15.32
C LEU A 6 -6.01 -2.16 -14.65
N ALA A 7 -7.20 -2.26 -15.25
CA ALA A 7 -8.43 -1.78 -14.63
C ALA A 7 -8.74 -2.55 -13.34
N VAL A 8 -8.58 -3.88 -13.33
CA VAL A 8 -8.74 -4.72 -12.15
C VAL A 8 -7.74 -4.34 -11.05
N ALA A 9 -6.48 -4.05 -11.39
CA ALA A 9 -5.48 -3.58 -10.44
C ALA A 9 -5.89 -2.27 -9.74
N TYR A 10 -6.38 -1.29 -10.51
CA TYR A 10 -6.90 -0.03 -9.94
C TYR A 10 -8.13 -0.26 -9.03
N ILE A 11 -9.08 -1.09 -9.49
CA ILE A 11 -10.31 -1.39 -8.74
C ILE A 11 -9.98 -2.14 -7.43
N ALA A 12 -9.08 -3.12 -7.49
CA ALA A 12 -8.60 -3.84 -6.31
C ALA A 12 -7.86 -2.90 -5.35
N GLY A 13 -6.99 -2.02 -5.85
CA GLY A 13 -6.35 -0.97 -5.07
C GLY A 13 -7.33 -0.02 -4.40
N SER A 14 -8.47 0.24 -5.05
CA SER A 14 -9.53 1.12 -4.57
C SER A 14 -10.31 0.58 -3.37
N ILE A 15 -10.15 -0.69 -3.00
CA ILE A 15 -10.83 -1.29 -1.84
C ILE A 15 -10.29 -0.65 -0.55
N PRO A 16 -11.14 0.04 0.24
CA PRO A 16 -10.69 0.79 1.42
C PRO A 16 -10.77 -0.07 2.68
N PHE A 17 -9.87 -1.04 2.85
CA PHE A 17 -9.91 -2.01 3.94
C PHE A 17 -10.09 -1.39 5.33
N GLY A 18 -9.36 -0.31 5.65
CA GLY A 18 -9.50 0.36 6.94
C GLY A 18 -10.89 0.95 7.18
N LEU A 19 -11.53 1.49 6.13
CA LEU A 19 -12.90 1.99 6.25
C LEU A 19 -13.92 0.84 6.33
N VAL A 20 -13.72 -0.25 5.59
CA VAL A 20 -14.57 -1.44 5.66
C VAL A 20 -14.54 -2.04 7.08
N ILE A 21 -13.34 -2.22 7.65
CA ILE A 21 -13.13 -2.73 9.01
C ILE A 21 -13.73 -1.78 10.04
N ALA A 22 -13.52 -0.47 9.90
CA ALA A 22 -14.08 0.53 10.82
C ALA A 22 -15.61 0.54 10.82
N ARG A 23 -16.23 0.52 9.63
CA ARG A 23 -17.68 0.47 9.49
C ARG A 23 -18.28 -0.82 10.05
N ALA A 24 -17.62 -1.96 9.88
CA ALA A 24 -18.05 -3.23 10.45
C ALA A 24 -18.08 -3.21 11.99
N ARG A 25 -17.38 -2.26 12.62
CA ARG A 25 -17.37 -2.02 14.08
C ARG A 25 -18.16 -0.78 14.50
N GLY A 26 -18.91 -0.15 13.58
CA GLY A 26 -19.70 1.05 13.87
C GLY A 26 -18.88 2.34 14.06
N VAL A 27 -17.61 2.36 13.64
CA VAL A 27 -16.71 3.51 13.81
C VAL A 27 -16.64 4.34 12.53
N ASP A 28 -16.86 5.65 12.63
CA ASP A 28 -16.63 6.59 11.54
C ASP A 28 -15.16 7.07 11.51
N LEU A 29 -14.30 6.27 10.88
CA LEU A 29 -12.86 6.50 10.82
C LEU A 29 -12.47 7.86 10.21
N ARG A 30 -13.32 8.45 9.34
CA ARG A 30 -13.06 9.76 8.72
C ARG A 30 -13.25 10.92 9.68
N ARG A 31 -13.99 10.71 10.77
CA ARG A 31 -14.23 11.70 11.84
C ARG A 31 -13.40 11.43 13.09
N SER A 32 -12.52 10.43 13.06
CA SER A 32 -11.72 10.01 14.21
C SER A 32 -10.22 10.10 13.94
N GLY A 33 -9.45 10.39 14.99
CA GLY A 33 -7.99 10.48 14.92
C GLY A 33 -7.52 11.49 13.88
N SER A 34 -6.72 11.05 12.91
CA SER A 34 -6.22 11.88 11.82
C SER A 34 -7.19 11.98 10.62
N GLY A 35 -8.35 11.34 10.67
CA GLY A 35 -9.32 11.26 9.56
C GLY A 35 -8.88 10.43 8.35
N ASN A 36 -7.71 9.78 8.41
CA ASN A 36 -7.17 8.96 7.33
C ASN A 36 -7.70 7.52 7.43
N ILE A 37 -7.83 6.82 6.30
CA ILE A 37 -8.33 5.44 6.27
C ILE A 37 -7.24 4.37 6.48
N GLY A 38 -5.96 4.75 6.52
CA GLY A 38 -4.85 3.82 6.66
C GLY A 38 -4.68 3.24 8.07
N ALA A 39 -3.90 2.15 8.15
CA ALA A 39 -3.67 1.37 9.37
C ALA A 39 -3.19 2.19 10.58
N THR A 40 -2.39 3.25 10.38
CA THR A 40 -1.93 4.11 11.48
C THR A 40 -3.07 4.85 12.18
N ASN A 41 -4.11 5.28 11.45
CA ASN A 41 -5.28 5.92 12.07
C ASN A 41 -6.18 4.87 12.73
N VAL A 42 -6.33 3.70 12.10
CA VAL A 42 -7.05 2.56 12.69
C VAL A 42 -6.41 2.15 14.02
N LEU A 43 -5.09 2.10 14.10
CA LEU A 43 -4.38 1.77 15.34
C LEU A 43 -4.73 2.74 16.47
N ARG A 44 -4.79 4.04 16.17
CA ARG A 44 -5.14 5.08 17.14
C ARG A 44 -6.60 5.07 17.55
N THR A 45 -7.49 4.67 16.64
CA THR A 45 -8.95 4.80 16.85
C THR A 45 -9.58 3.51 17.37
N MET A 46 -9.09 2.35 16.92
CA MET A 46 -9.74 1.05 17.12
C MET A 46 -8.84 0.00 17.77
N GLY A 47 -7.52 0.23 17.77
CA GLY A 47 -6.54 -0.67 18.39
C GLY A 47 -5.77 -1.55 17.41
N LYS A 48 -4.89 -2.38 17.99
CA LYS A 48 -3.85 -3.10 17.25
C LYS A 48 -4.39 -4.17 16.31
N LYS A 49 -5.45 -4.89 16.72
CA LYS A 49 -6.00 -6.00 15.94
C LYS A 49 -6.55 -5.50 14.60
N GLU A 50 -7.40 -4.48 14.63
CA GLU A 50 -8.03 -3.86 13.47
C GLU A 50 -6.98 -3.19 12.55
N ALA A 51 -5.96 -2.58 13.15
CA ALA A 51 -4.86 -1.98 12.40
C ALA A 51 -4.04 -3.03 11.63
N VAL A 52 -3.77 -4.20 12.22
CA VAL A 52 -3.07 -5.30 11.55
C VAL A 52 -3.87 -5.81 10.37
N PHE A 53 -5.19 -6.02 10.53
CA PHE A 53 -6.04 -6.44 9.40
C PHE A 53 -6.11 -5.40 8.29
N THR A 54 -6.17 -4.11 8.65
CA THR A 54 -6.14 -3.01 7.68
C THR A 54 -4.82 -3.01 6.91
N LEU A 55 -3.70 -3.12 7.62
CA LEU A 55 -2.36 -3.15 7.03
C LEU A 55 -2.20 -4.35 6.09
N ALA A 56 -2.63 -5.54 6.53
CA ALA A 56 -2.57 -6.76 5.73
C ALA A 56 -3.40 -6.62 4.43
N GLY A 57 -4.63 -6.12 4.52
CA GLY A 57 -5.49 -5.90 3.35
C GLY A 57 -4.90 -4.89 2.37
N ASP A 58 -4.34 -3.79 2.87
CA ASP A 58 -3.71 -2.77 2.03
C ASP A 58 -2.39 -3.26 1.38
N ILE A 59 -1.60 -4.09 2.06
CA ILE A 59 -0.43 -4.75 1.45
C ILE A 59 -0.90 -5.74 0.39
N MET A 60 -1.89 -6.58 0.72
CA MET A 60 -2.38 -7.64 -0.16
C MET A 60 -2.90 -7.10 -1.49
N LYS A 61 -3.63 -5.98 -1.51
CA LYS A 61 -4.15 -5.43 -2.78
C LYS A 61 -3.04 -4.92 -3.70
N GLY A 62 -1.95 -4.37 -3.14
CA GLY A 62 -0.77 -3.97 -3.91
C GLY A 62 -0.03 -5.18 -4.48
N ALA A 63 0.21 -6.19 -3.63
CA ALA A 63 0.82 -7.45 -4.03
C ALA A 63 0.01 -8.17 -5.12
N PHE A 64 -1.30 -8.24 -4.93
CA PHE A 64 -2.25 -8.83 -5.88
C PHE A 64 -2.17 -8.18 -7.25
N ALA A 65 -2.14 -6.84 -7.32
CA ALA A 65 -2.09 -6.13 -8.59
C ALA A 65 -0.86 -6.48 -9.44
N VAL A 66 0.32 -6.56 -8.81
CA VAL A 66 1.56 -6.95 -9.48
C VAL A 66 1.53 -8.44 -9.86
N ALA A 67 1.16 -9.30 -8.92
CA ALA A 67 1.11 -10.75 -9.13
C ALA A 67 0.14 -11.12 -10.26
N LEU A 68 -1.03 -10.47 -10.32
CA LEU A 68 -2.04 -10.69 -11.36
C LEU A 68 -1.46 -10.51 -12.76
N VAL A 69 -0.67 -9.46 -12.97
CA VAL A 69 -0.08 -9.17 -14.29
C VAL A 69 1.10 -10.10 -14.60
N LYS A 70 1.99 -10.36 -13.62
CA LYS A 70 3.11 -11.29 -13.78
C LYS A 70 2.64 -12.72 -14.11
N VAL A 71 1.67 -13.24 -13.38
CA VAL A 71 1.11 -14.60 -13.60
C VAL A 71 0.36 -14.70 -14.94
N SER A 72 -0.16 -13.58 -15.45
CA SER A 72 -0.81 -13.53 -16.77
C SER A 72 0.20 -13.53 -17.94
N GLY A 73 1.51 -13.61 -17.67
CA GLY A 73 2.56 -13.69 -18.69
C GLY A 73 2.98 -12.34 -19.28
N TYR A 74 2.55 -11.22 -18.69
CA TYR A 74 2.98 -9.88 -19.11
C TYR A 74 4.27 -9.49 -18.38
N GLY A 75 5.19 -8.85 -19.12
CA GLY A 75 6.51 -8.46 -18.59
C GLY A 75 6.48 -7.36 -17.53
N ASP A 76 7.62 -7.14 -16.90
CA ASP A 76 7.78 -6.25 -15.74
C ASP A 76 7.26 -4.81 -15.94
N PRO A 77 7.43 -4.14 -17.10
CA PRO A 77 6.86 -2.81 -17.28
C PRO A 77 5.35 -2.74 -17.03
N TYR A 78 4.60 -3.77 -17.44
CA TYR A 78 3.16 -3.83 -17.20
C TYR A 78 2.82 -4.14 -15.75
N ALA A 79 3.62 -4.98 -15.08
CA ALA A 79 3.46 -5.28 -13.67
C ALA A 79 3.72 -4.03 -12.80
N GLY A 80 4.69 -3.20 -13.18
CA GLY A 80 4.96 -1.90 -12.56
C GLY A 80 3.79 -0.92 -12.73
N ILE A 81 3.21 -0.83 -13.94
CA ILE A 81 2.01 -0.02 -14.19
C ILE A 81 0.82 -0.51 -13.35
N ALA A 82 0.62 -1.82 -13.22
CA ALA A 82 -0.43 -2.38 -12.38
C ALA A 82 -0.23 -2.03 -10.90
N GLY A 83 1.01 -2.11 -10.41
CA GLY A 83 1.36 -1.67 -9.06
C GLY A 83 1.06 -0.19 -8.84
N LEU A 84 1.46 0.67 -9.77
CA LEU A 84 1.14 2.11 -9.73
C LEU A 84 -0.38 2.35 -9.68
N LEU A 85 -1.14 1.66 -10.52
CA LEU A 85 -2.60 1.76 -10.53
C LEU A 85 -3.23 1.30 -9.22
N ALA A 86 -2.68 0.28 -8.56
CA ALA A 86 -3.16 -0.13 -7.24
C ALA A 86 -2.92 0.93 -6.16
N VAL A 87 -1.74 1.58 -6.18
CA VAL A 87 -1.42 2.71 -5.28
C VAL A 87 -2.35 3.88 -5.56
N LEU A 88 -2.53 4.26 -6.82
CA LEU A 88 -3.49 5.30 -7.22
C LEU A 88 -4.92 4.94 -6.85
N GLY A 89 -5.31 3.68 -6.91
CA GLY A 89 -6.59 3.20 -6.40
C GLY A 89 -6.71 3.43 -4.89
N HIS A 90 -5.67 3.16 -4.11
CA HIS A 90 -5.70 3.41 -2.66
C HIS A 90 -5.80 4.91 -2.33
N ASP A 91 -5.11 5.76 -3.07
CA ASP A 91 -5.03 7.22 -2.83
C ASP A 91 -6.24 7.97 -3.38
N TYR A 92 -6.71 7.54 -4.55
CA TYR A 92 -7.88 8.07 -5.26
C TYR A 92 -8.90 6.96 -5.56
N PRO A 93 -9.49 6.33 -4.53
CA PRO A 93 -10.42 5.21 -4.69
C PRO A 93 -11.75 5.65 -5.26
N VAL A 94 -12.20 4.95 -6.31
CA VAL A 94 -13.49 5.19 -6.97
C VAL A 94 -14.66 5.06 -5.98
N PHE A 95 -14.59 4.11 -5.04
CA PHE A 95 -15.63 3.86 -4.04
C PHE A 95 -15.78 4.96 -2.98
N MET A 96 -14.85 5.93 -2.95
CA MET A 96 -14.86 7.00 -1.96
C MET A 96 -14.68 8.39 -2.58
N ARG A 97 -15.20 8.58 -3.80
CA ARG A 97 -15.15 9.86 -4.52
C ARG A 97 -13.72 10.40 -4.62
N PHE A 98 -12.76 9.51 -4.89
CA PHE A 98 -11.34 9.83 -5.11
C PHE A 98 -10.67 10.51 -3.91
N ARG A 99 -11.12 10.23 -2.68
CA ARG A 99 -10.49 10.68 -1.44
C ARG A 99 -10.09 9.48 -0.60
N GLY A 100 -8.84 9.05 -0.72
CA GLY A 100 -8.30 7.82 -0.13
C GLY A 100 -7.25 8.04 0.95
N GLY A 101 -6.31 7.11 1.01
CA GLY A 101 -5.21 7.09 1.98
C GLY A 101 -3.92 7.74 1.46
N LYS A 102 -2.77 7.15 1.82
CA LYS A 102 -1.42 7.68 1.51
C LYS A 102 -0.53 6.67 0.75
N GLY A 103 -1.09 5.55 0.34
CA GLY A 103 -0.41 4.57 -0.52
C GLY A 103 0.67 3.70 0.15
N VAL A 104 1.25 4.10 1.29
CA VAL A 104 2.44 3.45 1.90
C VAL A 104 2.35 1.92 1.97
N ALA A 105 1.28 1.38 2.57
CA ALA A 105 1.12 -0.07 2.73
C ALA A 105 0.89 -0.78 1.38
N THR A 106 0.12 -0.16 0.49
CA THR A 106 -0.10 -0.64 -0.88
C THR A 106 1.21 -0.70 -1.66
N SER A 107 2.03 0.35 -1.58
CA SER A 107 3.34 0.43 -2.21
C SER A 107 4.31 -0.63 -1.67
N ILE A 108 4.29 -0.91 -0.36
CA ILE A 108 5.06 -2.03 0.21
C ILE A 108 4.62 -3.36 -0.42
N GLY A 109 3.31 -3.60 -0.54
CA GLY A 109 2.79 -4.81 -1.20
C GLY A 109 3.22 -4.93 -2.66
N VAL A 110 3.20 -3.83 -3.40
CA VAL A 110 3.73 -3.76 -4.78
C VAL A 110 5.20 -4.16 -4.80
N LEU A 111 6.04 -3.53 -3.97
CA LEU A 111 7.47 -3.78 -3.96
C LEU A 111 7.82 -5.22 -3.57
N LEU A 112 7.12 -5.82 -2.60
CA LEU A 112 7.37 -7.18 -2.14
C LEU A 112 7.16 -8.25 -3.24
N VAL A 113 6.38 -7.93 -4.28
CA VAL A 113 6.16 -8.84 -5.44
C VAL A 113 6.95 -8.40 -6.66
N TYR A 114 7.07 -7.08 -6.87
CA TYR A 114 7.78 -6.53 -8.01
C TYR A 114 9.29 -6.76 -7.90
N ALA A 115 9.88 -6.30 -6.78
CA ALA A 115 11.30 -6.37 -6.46
C ALA A 115 11.48 -6.76 -4.98
N PRO A 116 11.36 -8.06 -4.63
CA PRO A 116 11.21 -8.51 -3.24
C PRO A 116 12.31 -8.04 -2.28
N TYR A 117 13.57 -8.04 -2.73
CA TYR A 117 14.70 -7.58 -1.90
C TYR A 117 14.63 -6.08 -1.62
N VAL A 118 14.25 -5.28 -2.62
CA VAL A 118 14.03 -3.83 -2.46
C VAL A 118 12.84 -3.57 -1.55
N GLY A 119 11.75 -4.33 -1.70
CA GLY A 119 10.60 -4.28 -0.81
C GLY A 119 10.96 -4.57 0.64
N LEU A 120 11.75 -5.62 0.90
CA LEU A 120 12.20 -5.98 2.24
C LEU A 120 13.08 -4.89 2.85
N LEU A 121 14.06 -4.38 2.10
CA LEU A 121 14.91 -3.29 2.56
C LEU A 121 14.10 -2.02 2.86
N THR A 122 13.12 -1.69 2.01
CA THR A 122 12.22 -0.54 2.23
C THR A 122 11.43 -0.68 3.52
N VAL A 123 10.93 -1.87 3.85
CA VAL A 123 10.27 -2.16 5.13
C VAL A 123 11.23 -2.01 6.31
N LEU A 124 12.47 -2.49 6.17
CA LEU A 124 13.49 -2.37 7.23
C LEU A 124 13.84 -0.91 7.51
N ILE A 125 14.06 -0.10 6.47
CA ILE A 125 14.32 1.34 6.59
C ILE A 125 13.13 2.04 7.25
N TRP A 126 11.91 1.71 6.82
CA TRP A 126 10.68 2.25 7.40
C TRP A 126 10.60 1.92 8.90
N LEU A 127 10.79 0.66 9.28
CA LEU A 127 10.76 0.22 10.68
C LEU A 127 11.82 0.93 11.50
N ALA A 128 13.07 0.98 11.03
CA ALA A 128 14.17 1.64 11.72
C ALA A 128 13.86 3.13 11.98
N ALA A 129 13.39 3.84 10.95
CA ALA A 129 13.02 5.25 11.07
C ALA A 129 11.80 5.46 11.99
N VAL A 130 10.81 4.56 11.98
CA VAL A 130 9.66 4.61 12.91
C VAL A 130 10.08 4.33 14.34
N PHE A 131 10.98 3.37 14.57
CA PHE A 131 11.48 3.09 15.92
C PHE A 131 12.31 4.25 16.49
N ALA A 132 13.15 4.88 15.66
CA ALA A 132 13.95 6.03 16.05
C ALA A 132 13.11 7.29 16.30
N SER A 133 12.14 7.57 15.42
CA SER A 133 11.40 8.86 15.44
C SER A 133 10.02 8.80 16.11
N ARG A 134 9.43 7.61 16.25
CA ARG A 134 8.02 7.39 16.62
C ARG A 134 6.99 7.93 15.61
N TYR A 135 7.42 8.43 14.45
CA TYR A 135 6.54 8.98 13.41
C TYR A 135 6.49 8.09 12.16
N SER A 136 5.34 7.44 11.96
CA SER A 136 5.07 6.61 10.77
C SER A 136 5.20 7.35 9.44
N SER A 137 4.87 8.65 9.41
CA SER A 137 5.02 9.49 8.21
C SER A 137 6.47 9.79 7.88
N LEU A 138 7.32 10.04 8.89
CA LEU A 138 8.74 10.26 8.68
C LEU A 138 9.40 8.98 8.16
N GLY A 139 9.08 7.83 8.77
CA GLY A 139 9.60 6.55 8.27
C GLY A 139 9.22 6.26 6.83
N ALA A 140 7.99 6.63 6.41
CA ALA A 140 7.59 6.49 5.01
C ALA A 140 8.42 7.39 4.09
N LEU A 141 8.55 8.68 4.42
CA LEU A 141 9.38 9.60 3.65
C LEU A 141 10.82 9.09 3.53
N THR A 142 11.44 8.70 4.63
CA THR A 142 12.80 8.15 4.64
C THR A 142 12.92 6.91 3.74
N ALA A 143 12.04 5.92 3.89
CA ALA A 143 12.09 4.70 3.11
C ALA A 143 11.91 4.94 1.61
N PHE A 144 10.94 5.78 1.22
CA PHE A 144 10.69 6.10 -0.18
C PHE A 144 11.73 7.06 -0.80
N THR A 145 12.41 7.90 0.01
CA THR A 145 13.56 8.69 -0.45
C THR A 145 14.73 7.81 -0.87
N PHE A 146 15.02 6.74 -0.13
CA PHE A 146 16.08 5.79 -0.47
C PHE A 146 15.69 4.78 -1.56
N LEU A 147 14.40 4.70 -1.92
CA LEU A 147 13.91 3.68 -2.85
C LEU A 147 14.63 3.66 -4.22
N PRO A 148 14.90 4.79 -4.90
CA PRO A 148 15.62 4.75 -6.18
C PRO A 148 17.05 4.21 -6.05
N LEU A 149 17.74 4.57 -4.95
CA LEU A 149 19.07 4.04 -4.66
C LEU A 149 19.01 2.53 -4.38
N ASN A 150 18.02 2.08 -3.61
CA ASN A 150 17.83 0.67 -3.32
C ASN A 150 17.52 -0.14 -4.58
N MET A 151 16.72 0.40 -5.51
CA MET A 151 16.47 -0.23 -6.81
C MET A 151 17.77 -0.38 -7.60
N LEU A 152 18.57 0.68 -7.69
CA LEU A 152 19.86 0.63 -8.40
C LEU A 152 20.82 -0.40 -7.78
N LEU A 153 20.89 -0.49 -6.45
CA LEU A 153 21.84 -1.37 -5.75
C LEU A 153 21.42 -2.85 -5.74
N LEU A 154 20.12 -3.16 -5.81
CA LEU A 154 19.61 -4.51 -5.56
C LEU A 154 18.85 -5.12 -6.75
N GLU A 155 18.47 -4.33 -7.75
CA GLU A 155 17.77 -4.80 -8.95
C GLU A 155 18.72 -4.90 -10.16
N GLU A 156 20.04 -4.74 -9.97
CA GLU A 156 21.04 -5.15 -10.95
C GLU A 156 21.08 -6.69 -11.04
N GLY A 157 20.34 -7.23 -12.02
CA GLY A 157 20.29 -8.65 -12.37
C GLY A 157 19.42 -8.90 -13.59
#